data_AF-A0A529HLG2-F1
#
_entry.id   AF-A0A529HLG2-F1
#
_cell.length_a   1.000
_cell.length_b   1.000
_cell.length_c   1.000
_cell.angle_alpha   90.00
_cell.angle_beta   90.00
_cell.angle_gamma   90.00
#
_symmetry.space_group_name_H-M   'P 1'
#
loop_
_entity.id
_entity.type
_entity.pdbx_description
1 polymer ?
#
loop_
_entity_poly.entity_id
_entity_poly.type
_entity_poly.pdbx_seq_one_letter_code
_entity_poly.pdbx_strand_id
1 'polypeptide(L)'
;ADIAAETALVEGLSKKPGSLVRGAIVSCRPEEPGFAAWLDKVKADPFVKGFRRVLHVVPDDVSEGALFRENVGRIAGSGLTFDLCVLPRQMSQAIALVDLAPDVQFVLDHCGVPDIQGKAEHPL
;
A
#
# COMPACT_ATOMS: atom_id res chain seq x y z
N ALA A 1 6.98 13.83 0.92
CA ALA A 1 7.90 13.04 1.78
C ALA A 1 8.84 12.27 0.88
N ASP A 2 10.11 12.12 1.27
CA ASP A 2 11.08 11.34 0.51
C ASP A 2 10.91 9.84 0.83
N ILE A 3 10.27 9.11 -0.08
CA ILE A 3 9.95 7.69 0.05
C ILE A 3 11.22 6.83 0.14
N ALA A 4 12.26 7.21 -0.62
CA ALA A 4 13.51 6.45 -0.66
C ALA A 4 14.29 6.63 0.65
N ALA A 5 14.31 7.84 1.20
CA ALA A 5 14.94 8.12 2.49
C ALA A 5 14.27 7.35 3.64
N GLU A 6 12.93 7.29 3.68
CA GLU A 6 12.19 6.50 4.67
C GLU A 6 12.55 5.02 4.59
N THR A 7 12.57 4.46 3.38
CA THR A 7 12.93 3.05 3.14
C THR A 7 14.34 2.75 3.61
N ALA A 8 15.32 3.59 3.23
CA ALA A 8 16.72 3.42 3.62
C ALA A 8 16.93 3.54 5.13
N LEU A 9 16.17 4.41 5.82
CA LEU A 9 16.22 4.52 7.27
C LEU A 9 15.78 3.21 7.95
N VAL A 10 14.64 2.64 7.52
CA VAL A 10 14.11 1.39 8.09
C VAL A 10 15.05 0.22 7.80
N GLU A 11 15.64 0.17 6.62
CA GLU A 11 16.66 -0.83 6.28
C GLU A 11 17.93 -0.65 7.14
N GLY A 12 18.35 0.59 7.40
CA GLY A 12 19.44 0.86 8.35
C GLY A 12 19.14 0.33 9.76
N LEU A 13 17.88 0.41 10.21
CA LEU A 13 17.44 -0.15 11.49
C LEU A 13 17.43 -1.69 11.49
N SER A 14 17.16 -2.33 10.35
CA SER A 14 17.18 -3.81 10.25
C SER A 14 18.59 -4.39 10.35
N LYS A 15 19.60 -3.61 10.01
CA LYS A 15 21.02 -4.00 10.06
C LYS A 15 21.67 -3.85 11.43
N LYS A 16 20.97 -3.26 12.43
CA LYS A 16 21.51 -3.09 13.78
C LYS A 16 21.65 -4.44 14.49
N PRO A 17 22.70 -4.65 15.32
CA PRO A 17 22.84 -5.85 16.13
C PRO A 17 21.57 -6.11 16.98
N GLY A 18 21.05 -7.33 16.93
CA GLY A 18 19.84 -7.72 17.66
C GLY A 18 18.51 -7.26 17.04
N SER A 19 18.52 -6.64 15.85
CA SER A 19 17.29 -6.18 15.21
C SER A 19 16.38 -7.33 14.79
N LEU A 20 15.08 -7.18 15.06
CA LEU A 20 14.02 -8.09 14.65
C LEU A 20 13.30 -7.66 13.37
N VAL A 21 13.67 -6.51 12.79
CA VAL A 21 13.09 -6.05 11.53
C VAL A 21 13.53 -6.99 10.40
N ARG A 22 12.57 -7.49 9.62
CA ARG A 22 12.81 -8.46 8.53
C ARG A 22 12.42 -7.95 7.13
N GLY A 23 11.77 -6.80 7.07
CA GLY A 23 11.38 -6.16 5.82
C GLY A 23 10.57 -4.91 6.08
N ALA A 24 10.19 -4.24 5.00
CA ALA A 24 9.39 -3.03 5.04
C ALA A 24 8.25 -3.07 4.01
N ILE A 25 7.10 -2.55 4.41
CA ILE A 25 6.04 -2.11 3.49
C ILE A 25 6.30 -0.62 3.24
N VAL A 26 6.68 -0.27 2.00
CA VAL A 26 7.19 1.07 1.69
C VAL A 26 6.08 2.00 1.21
N SER A 27 6.25 3.30 1.44
CA SER A 27 5.33 4.30 0.89
C SER A 27 5.35 4.27 -0.64
N CYS A 28 4.23 4.63 -1.27
CA CYS A 28 4.13 4.70 -2.73
C CYS A 28 3.16 5.78 -3.18
N ARG A 29 3.21 6.13 -4.47
CA ARG A 29 2.27 7.05 -5.13
C ARG A 29 1.81 6.46 -6.47
N PRO A 30 0.91 5.47 -6.49
CA PRO A 30 0.42 4.90 -7.75
C PRO A 30 -0.27 5.95 -8.63
N GLU A 31 -0.77 7.04 -8.05
CA GLU A 31 -1.31 8.20 -8.76
C GLU A 31 -0.26 9.03 -9.50
N GLU A 32 1.04 8.77 -9.31
CA GLU A 32 2.13 9.53 -9.93
C GLU A 32 2.82 8.72 -11.06
N PRO A 33 3.25 9.37 -12.17
CA PRO A 33 3.95 8.68 -13.26
C PRO A 33 5.25 7.97 -12.84
N GLY A 34 5.88 8.42 -11.74
CA GLY A 34 7.11 7.86 -11.21
C GLY A 34 6.95 6.47 -10.57
N PHE A 35 5.71 6.00 -10.32
CA PHE A 35 5.48 4.73 -9.64
C PHE A 35 6.10 3.53 -10.37
N ALA A 36 5.99 3.46 -11.70
CA ALA A 36 6.54 2.33 -12.46
C ALA A 36 8.05 2.18 -12.26
N ALA A 37 8.80 3.29 -12.32
CA ALA A 37 10.23 3.29 -12.06
C ALA A 37 10.56 2.96 -10.59
N TRP A 38 9.72 3.42 -9.65
CA TRP A 38 9.86 3.06 -8.24
C TRP A 38 9.62 1.56 -8.00
N LEU A 39 8.60 0.98 -8.62
CA LEU A 39 8.29 -0.44 -8.58
C LEU A 39 9.47 -1.27 -9.09
N ASP A 40 10.04 -0.93 -10.25
CA ASP A 40 11.19 -1.65 -10.80
C ASP A 40 12.40 -1.60 -9.86
N LYS A 41 12.63 -0.45 -9.22
CA LYS A 41 13.71 -0.31 -8.23
C LYS A 41 13.49 -1.21 -7.01
N VAL A 42 12.29 -1.23 -6.43
CA VAL A 42 12.04 -2.02 -5.21
C VAL A 42 11.90 -3.51 -5.47
N LYS A 43 11.52 -3.93 -6.68
CA LYS A 43 11.51 -5.35 -7.07
C LYS A 43 12.90 -5.99 -6.98
N ALA A 44 13.96 -5.20 -7.11
CA ALA A 44 15.34 -5.65 -6.96
C ALA A 44 15.80 -5.72 -5.48
N ASP A 45 15.01 -5.20 -4.54
CA ASP A 45 15.36 -5.14 -3.13
C ASP A 45 14.55 -6.17 -2.32
N PRO A 46 15.18 -7.29 -1.88
CA PRO A 46 14.48 -8.31 -1.11
C PRO A 46 14.06 -7.84 0.29
N PHE A 47 14.51 -6.68 0.78
CA PHE A 47 14.05 -6.12 2.04
C PHE A 47 12.63 -5.55 1.94
N VAL A 48 12.23 -5.05 0.77
CA VAL A 48 10.89 -4.54 0.53
C VAL A 48 9.92 -5.70 0.32
N LYS A 49 8.79 -5.67 1.04
CA LYS A 49 7.77 -6.74 1.03
C LYS A 49 6.44 -6.33 0.42
N GLY A 50 6.25 -5.03 0.22
CA GLY A 50 5.01 -4.49 -0.30
C GLY A 50 5.00 -2.97 -0.29
N PHE A 51 3.87 -2.43 -0.69
CA PHE A 51 3.60 -1.00 -0.72
C PHE A 51 2.43 -0.65 0.18
N ARG A 52 2.46 0.55 0.76
CA ARG A 52 1.31 1.13 1.46
C ARG A 52 0.98 2.49 0.89
N ARG A 53 -0.31 2.72 0.65
CA ARG A 53 -0.85 4.06 0.37
C ARG A 53 -1.89 4.41 1.43
N VAL A 54 -1.62 5.48 2.17
CA VAL A 54 -2.57 6.06 3.15
C VAL A 54 -3.66 6.80 2.37
N LEU A 55 -4.76 6.13 2.05
CA LEU A 55 -5.84 6.66 1.21
C LEU A 55 -6.84 7.50 2.00
N HIS A 56 -6.97 7.26 3.30
CA HIS A 56 -7.92 8.00 4.14
C HIS A 56 -7.56 9.48 4.44
N VAL A 57 -6.37 9.93 4.01
CA VAL A 57 -5.88 11.31 4.18
C VAL A 57 -5.82 12.10 2.86
N VAL A 58 -6.32 11.52 1.77
CA VAL A 58 -6.40 12.14 0.44
C VAL A 58 -7.84 12.08 -0.09
N PRO A 59 -8.17 12.76 -1.21
CA PRO A 59 -9.50 12.64 -1.81
C PRO A 59 -9.91 11.19 -2.08
N ASP A 60 -11.18 10.87 -1.83
CA ASP A 60 -11.70 9.50 -1.89
C ASP A 60 -11.62 8.88 -3.30
N ASP A 61 -11.56 9.72 -4.34
CA ASP A 61 -11.50 9.32 -5.76
C ASP A 61 -10.08 9.06 -6.28
N VAL A 62 -9.02 9.29 -5.47
CA VAL A 62 -7.62 9.07 -5.90
C VAL A 62 -7.40 7.64 -6.40
N SER A 63 -7.98 6.64 -5.74
CA SER A 63 -7.86 5.23 -6.13
C SER A 63 -8.66 4.85 -7.39
N GLU A 64 -9.56 5.73 -7.83
CA GLU A 64 -10.38 5.52 -9.02
C GLU A 64 -9.69 5.98 -10.30
N GLY A 65 -8.65 6.80 -10.19
CA GLY A 65 -7.88 7.30 -11.31
C GLY A 65 -7.28 6.19 -12.16
N ALA A 66 -7.35 6.34 -13.49
CA ALA A 66 -6.86 5.34 -14.43
C ALA A 66 -5.38 4.99 -14.21
N LEU A 67 -4.53 6.00 -14.01
CA LEU A 67 -3.10 5.82 -13.75
C LEU A 67 -2.86 5.07 -12.43
N PHE A 68 -3.63 5.38 -11.38
CA PHE A 68 -3.52 4.69 -10.09
C PHE A 68 -3.80 3.20 -10.26
N ARG A 69 -4.92 2.85 -10.91
CA ARG A 69 -5.35 1.47 -11.13
C ARG A 69 -4.38 0.70 -12.03
N GLU A 70 -3.92 1.33 -13.11
CA GLU A 70 -2.89 0.77 -13.98
C GLU A 70 -1.62 0.46 -13.20
N ASN A 71 -1.16 1.40 -12.37
CA ASN A 71 0.05 1.23 -11.57
C ASN A 71 -0.10 0.16 -10.49
N VAL A 72 -1.24 0.08 -9.80
CA VAL A 72 -1.52 -1.03 -8.87
C VAL A 72 -1.50 -2.37 -9.60
N GLY A 73 -2.08 -2.45 -10.80
CA GLY A 73 -2.04 -3.67 -11.63
C GLY A 73 -0.63 -4.14 -11.97
N ARG A 74 0.35 -3.24 -12.10
CA ARG A 74 1.77 -3.58 -12.35
C ARG A 74 2.42 -4.37 -11.22
N ILE A 75 1.85 -4.34 -10.01
CA ILE A 75 2.34 -5.10 -8.85
C ILE A 75 2.12 -6.61 -9.04
N ALA A 76 1.14 -7.01 -9.87
CA ALA A 76 0.82 -8.41 -10.12
C ALA A 76 2.07 -9.23 -10.52
N GLY A 77 2.20 -10.42 -9.95
CA GLY A 77 3.33 -11.31 -10.21
C GLY A 77 4.69 -10.85 -9.67
N SER A 78 4.79 -9.69 -9.00
CA SER A 78 6.04 -9.23 -8.38
C SER A 78 6.35 -9.91 -7.05
N GLY A 79 5.36 -10.51 -6.39
CA GLY A 79 5.46 -11.03 -5.02
C GLY A 79 5.37 -9.95 -3.93
N LEU A 80 5.14 -8.69 -4.29
CA LEU A 80 4.92 -7.57 -3.37
C LEU A 80 3.42 -7.39 -3.07
N THR A 81 3.07 -6.99 -1.85
CA THR A 81 1.69 -6.67 -1.47
C THR A 81 1.33 -5.21 -1.73
N PHE A 82 0.03 -4.90 -1.72
CA PHE A 82 -0.50 -3.54 -1.63
C PHE A 82 -1.43 -3.39 -0.41
N ASP A 83 -0.99 -2.61 0.56
CA ASP A 83 -1.68 -2.40 1.83
C ASP A 83 -2.66 -1.22 1.70
N LEU A 84 -3.95 -1.54 1.87
CA LEU A 84 -5.09 -0.64 1.77
C LEU A 84 -5.36 0.01 3.13
N CYS A 85 -4.90 1.25 3.28
CA CYS A 85 -5.14 2.07 4.47
C CYS A 85 -6.29 3.07 4.18
N VAL A 86 -7.52 2.60 4.40
CA VAL A 86 -8.79 3.26 4.06
C VAL A 86 -9.66 3.48 5.29
N LEU A 87 -10.66 4.36 5.20
CA LEU A 87 -11.75 4.47 6.16
C LEU A 87 -12.98 3.67 5.70
N PRO A 88 -13.96 3.38 6.59
CA PRO A 88 -15.18 2.64 6.22
C PRO A 88 -15.92 3.20 5.01
N ARG A 89 -16.06 4.54 4.95
CA ARG A 89 -16.71 5.21 3.81
C ARG A 89 -16.03 5.01 2.45
N GLN A 90 -14.78 4.55 2.44
CA GLN A 90 -13.96 4.29 1.24
C GLN A 90 -13.96 2.81 0.85
N MET A 91 -14.72 1.96 1.55
CA MET A 91 -14.69 0.51 1.33
C MET A 91 -15.17 0.11 -0.07
N SER A 92 -16.18 0.80 -0.61
CA SER A 92 -16.66 0.55 -1.98
C SER A 92 -15.56 0.77 -3.03
N GLN A 93 -14.74 1.81 -2.85
CA GLN A 93 -13.60 2.11 -3.72
C GLN A 93 -12.49 1.08 -3.57
N ALA A 94 -12.23 0.63 -2.34
CA ALA A 94 -11.26 -0.44 -2.07
C ALA A 94 -11.69 -1.76 -2.75
N ILE A 95 -12.96 -2.14 -2.64
CA ILE A 95 -13.51 -3.33 -3.31
C ILE A 95 -13.36 -3.20 -4.83
N ALA A 96 -13.76 -2.06 -5.40
CA ALA A 96 -13.64 -1.84 -6.85
C ALA A 96 -12.18 -1.92 -7.35
N LEU A 97 -11.21 -1.47 -6.55
CA LEU A 97 -9.79 -1.60 -6.87
C LEU A 97 -9.32 -3.06 -6.85
N VAL A 98 -9.73 -3.82 -5.82
CA VAL A 98 -9.41 -5.25 -5.70
C VAL A 98 -10.00 -6.04 -6.87
N ASP A 99 -11.25 -5.77 -7.24
CA ASP A 99 -11.92 -6.43 -8.37
C ASP A 99 -11.22 -6.17 -9.72
N LEU A 100 -10.60 -4.99 -9.88
CA LEU A 100 -9.88 -4.61 -11.09
C LEU A 100 -8.45 -5.18 -11.18
N ALA A 101 -7.88 -5.63 -10.07
CA ALA A 101 -6.52 -6.15 -10.00
C ALA A 101 -6.45 -7.47 -9.21
N PRO A 102 -7.19 -8.52 -9.62
CA PRO A 102 -7.34 -9.75 -8.83
C PRO A 102 -6.02 -10.52 -8.63
N ASP A 103 -5.01 -10.29 -9.48
CA ASP A 103 -3.69 -10.91 -9.39
C ASP A 103 -2.73 -10.17 -8.43
N VAL A 104 -3.17 -9.06 -7.82
CA VAL A 104 -2.42 -8.33 -6.80
C VAL A 104 -2.82 -8.83 -5.41
N GLN A 105 -1.84 -9.12 -4.57
CA GLN A 105 -2.12 -9.44 -3.17
C GLN A 105 -2.37 -8.16 -2.37
N PHE A 106 -3.63 -7.94 -2.00
CA PHE A 106 -4.03 -6.84 -1.14
C PHE A 106 -4.02 -7.23 0.34
N VAL A 107 -3.67 -6.28 1.20
CA VAL A 107 -3.79 -6.39 2.66
C VAL A 107 -4.69 -5.25 3.13
N LEU A 108 -5.78 -5.57 3.83
CA LEU A 108 -6.66 -4.55 4.41
C LEU A 108 -6.12 -4.14 5.78
N ASP A 109 -5.59 -2.92 5.88
CA ASP A 109 -5.07 -2.41 7.15
C ASP A 109 -6.21 -2.21 8.15
N HIS A 110 -5.96 -2.57 9.41
CA HIS A 110 -6.87 -2.33 10.54
C HIS A 110 -8.31 -2.81 10.30
N CYS A 111 -8.50 -3.85 9.47
CA CYS A 111 -9.82 -4.36 9.07
C CYS A 111 -10.74 -3.27 8.46
N GLY A 112 -10.18 -2.23 7.83
CA GLY A 112 -10.97 -1.12 7.26
C GLY A 112 -11.43 -0.08 8.28
N VAL A 113 -10.81 -0.05 9.46
CA VAL A 113 -11.06 0.95 10.53
C VAL A 113 -12.55 1.04 10.91
N PRO A 114 -13.20 -0.08 11.31
CA PRO A 114 -14.61 -0.07 11.71
C PRO A 114 -14.86 0.91 12.86
N ASP A 115 -16.05 1.49 12.93
CA ASP A 115 -16.44 2.39 14.03
C ASP A 115 -16.87 1.57 15.25
N ILE A 116 -15.86 1.02 15.94
CA ILE A 116 -16.03 0.24 17.16
C ILE A 116 -16.69 1.07 18.27
N GLN A 117 -16.41 2.38 18.35
CA GLN A 117 -17.01 3.25 19.36
C GLN A 117 -18.52 3.41 19.14
N GLY A 118 -18.95 3.57 17.89
CA GLY A 118 -20.34 3.62 17.47
C GLY A 118 -21.03 2.25 17.41
N LYS A 119 -20.32 1.15 17.72
CA LYS A 119 -20.78 -0.24 17.58
C LYS A 119 -21.10 -0.66 16.14
N ALA A 120 -20.49 -0.01 15.16
CA ALA A 120 -20.47 -0.47 13.77
C ALA A 120 -19.24 -1.35 13.56
N GLU A 121 -19.37 -2.62 13.93
CA GLU A 121 -18.28 -3.62 13.89
C GLU A 121 -17.89 -4.03 12.47
N HIS A 122 -18.78 -3.78 11.50
CA HIS A 122 -18.52 -3.95 10.08
C HIS A 122 -18.22 -2.60 9.43
N PRO A 123 -17.14 -2.50 8.62
CA PRO A 123 -16.79 -1.28 7.89
C PRO A 123 -17.69 -1.03 6.64
N LEU A 124 -18.77 -1.82 6.48
CA LEU A 124 -19.77 -1.76 5.43
C LEU A 124 -21.15 -1.49 6.04
#